data_AF-A0AAD2DZR4-F1
#
_entry.id   AF-A0AAD2DZR4-F1
#
_cell.length_a   1.000
_cell.length_b   1.000
_cell.length_c   1.000
_cell.angle_alpha   90.00
_cell.angle_beta   90.00
_cell.angle_gamma   90.00
#
_symmetry.space_group_name_H-M   'P 1'
#
loop_
_entity.id
_entity.type
_entity.pdbx_description
1 polymer ?
#
loop_
_entity_poly.entity_id
_entity_poly.type
_entity_poly.pdbx_seq_one_letter_code
_entity_poly.pdbx_strand_id
1 'polypeptide(L)'
;MEISSNSQVFEFVVNKGQTILVPPAEKTPTGLYFLCNLDQNIAVTMRTVYGFKSEEEGNENAVEIIKDALSRVLVHFYPLAGRLTISPDKKLAVDCTAEGAVFVAAEADCKLEDLGDITKPDNGMLRQLVYDIPGAENILEIPPMVAQVTKFKCGGFVIGMCMNHCMLDGIGAMDFLNSWGETARNLPVKVLPFLDRTILRARNPPQIEFPHHEFSDIQDISNTSQLYKQEIICKSFHFDPEKLENLRKKALEDGNLHKCTRFEALTAFVWKSRSQALKLKPDQQTKLLFAVDGRSRFDPPLPGGFFGNGMVLTYSICSAGDLVKNPLSFAVKLVSDAVKMVTGRYMRSAIDYFEVTRARPSMSGTLLITTWSKLSFHTIDFGWGEPVVSGPLGLPDKEVIVFASHGKERKGGINVIVGLPASAMKTFQEILLASSAG
;
A
#
# COMPACT_ATOMS: atom_id res chain seq x y z
N MET A 1 35.18 -32.51 24.96
CA MET A 1 34.67 -32.66 23.59
C MET A 1 33.52 -31.69 23.44
N GLU A 2 33.84 -30.47 23.01
CA GLU A 2 32.82 -29.49 22.62
C GLU A 2 32.37 -29.80 21.21
N ILE A 3 31.08 -30.06 21.04
CA ILE A 3 30.46 -30.23 19.73
C ILE A 3 30.23 -28.81 19.20
N SER A 4 31.08 -28.39 18.27
CA SER A 4 30.87 -27.17 17.49
C SER A 4 29.64 -27.35 16.61
N SER A 5 28.56 -26.64 16.93
CA SER A 5 27.42 -26.51 16.01
C SER A 5 27.81 -25.53 14.90
N ASN A 6 28.27 -26.09 13.78
CA ASN A 6 28.39 -25.37 12.52
C ASN A 6 26.97 -25.04 12.02
N SER A 7 26.39 -23.95 12.52
CA SER A 7 25.22 -23.36 11.89
C SER A 7 25.70 -22.64 10.62
N GLN A 8 25.61 -23.32 9.48
CA GLN A 8 25.72 -22.64 8.19
C GLN A 8 24.65 -21.55 8.14
N VAL A 9 25.10 -20.30 8.08
CA VAL A 9 24.21 -19.16 7.82
C VAL A 9 23.66 -19.36 6.40
N PHE A 10 22.35 -19.59 6.29
CA PHE A 10 21.67 -19.69 5.01
C PHE A 10 21.72 -18.32 4.32
N GLU A 11 22.53 -18.20 3.28
CA GLU A 11 22.60 -16.99 2.46
C GLU A 11 21.58 -17.10 1.32
N PHE A 12 20.55 -16.27 1.37
CA PHE A 12 19.56 -16.20 0.31
C PHE A 12 20.08 -15.34 -0.83
N VAL A 13 20.28 -15.95 -1.99
CA VAL A 13 20.77 -15.29 -3.20
C VAL A 13 19.78 -15.52 -4.34
N VAL A 14 19.35 -14.42 -4.96
CA VAL A 14 18.54 -14.45 -6.19
C VAL A 14 19.42 -14.07 -7.38
N ASN A 15 19.60 -15.02 -8.30
CA ASN A 15 20.29 -14.80 -9.56
C ASN A 15 19.31 -14.16 -10.55
N LYS A 16 19.49 -12.86 -10.81
CA LYS A 16 18.64 -12.09 -11.72
C LYS A 16 19.21 -12.15 -13.13
N GLY A 17 18.36 -12.51 -14.10
CA GLY A 17 18.69 -12.49 -15.51
C GLY A 17 18.71 -11.07 -16.09
N GLN A 18 18.84 -10.97 -17.41
CA GLN A 18 18.77 -9.69 -18.12
C GLN A 18 17.38 -9.07 -18.04
N THR A 19 17.35 -7.74 -17.93
CA THR A 19 16.13 -6.95 -18.06
C THR A 19 15.65 -6.95 -19.50
N ILE A 20 14.36 -7.19 -19.70
CA ILE A 20 13.70 -7.05 -20.99
C ILE A 20 12.51 -6.09 -20.88
N LEU A 21 12.11 -5.52 -22.00
CA LEU A 21 10.87 -4.76 -22.12
C LEU A 21 9.79 -5.66 -22.72
N VAL A 22 8.62 -5.70 -22.08
CA VAL A 22 7.44 -6.44 -22.54
C VAL A 22 6.43 -5.44 -23.10
N PRO A 23 6.39 -5.23 -24.42
CA PRO A 23 5.43 -4.33 -25.05
C PRO A 23 4.03 -4.94 -25.04
N PRO A 24 2.96 -4.12 -25.23
CA PRO A 24 1.64 -4.63 -25.52
C PRO A 24 1.66 -5.53 -26.77
N ALA A 25 0.87 -6.62 -26.75
CA ALA A 25 0.82 -7.59 -27.85
C ALA A 25 0.22 -7.02 -29.14
N GLU A 26 -0.55 -5.94 -29.03
CA GLU A 26 -1.22 -5.25 -30.13
C GLU A 26 -0.91 -3.75 -30.08
N LYS A 27 -1.19 -3.05 -31.19
CA LYS A 27 -1.02 -1.60 -31.25
C LYS A 27 -1.99 -0.91 -30.29
N THR A 28 -1.45 -0.08 -29.41
CA THR A 28 -2.22 0.71 -28.42
C THR A 28 -2.20 2.20 -28.78
N PRO A 29 -3.11 3.01 -28.20
CA PRO A 29 -3.06 4.46 -28.33
C PRO A 29 -1.71 5.03 -27.85
N THR A 30 -1.17 5.99 -28.60
CA THR A 30 0.10 6.65 -28.28
C THR A 30 -0.09 8.11 -27.91
N GLY A 31 0.91 8.69 -27.23
CA GLY A 31 0.94 10.09 -26.80
C GLY A 31 0.64 10.29 -25.31
N LEU A 32 0.38 11.53 -24.91
CA LEU A 32 0.24 11.88 -23.50
C LEU A 32 -1.08 11.39 -22.90
N TYR A 33 -0.97 10.53 -21.91
CA TYR A 33 -2.04 10.07 -21.05
C TYR A 33 -2.11 10.92 -19.77
N PHE A 34 -3.27 11.52 -19.55
CA PHE A 34 -3.53 12.45 -18.45
C PHE A 34 -3.63 11.71 -17.11
N LEU A 35 -2.92 12.21 -16.08
CA LEU A 35 -3.11 11.79 -14.69
C LEU A 35 -3.85 12.89 -13.92
N CYS A 36 -4.87 12.50 -13.15
CA CYS A 36 -5.67 13.45 -12.38
C CYS A 36 -4.92 13.92 -11.13
N ASN A 37 -5.49 14.90 -10.41
CA ASN A 37 -4.80 15.48 -9.25
C ASN A 37 -4.70 14.51 -8.07
N LEU A 38 -5.60 13.53 -7.96
CA LEU A 38 -5.51 12.47 -6.96
C LEU A 38 -4.31 11.56 -7.21
N ASP A 39 -4.01 11.28 -8.48
CA ASP A 39 -2.83 10.50 -8.90
C ASP A 39 -1.54 11.21 -8.55
N GLN A 40 -1.50 12.51 -8.84
CA GLN A 40 -0.34 13.36 -8.58
C GLN A 40 -0.04 13.53 -7.10
N ASN A 41 -1.01 13.28 -6.21
CA ASN A 41 -0.82 13.38 -4.77
C ASN A 41 0.07 12.27 -4.21
N ILE A 42 0.09 11.10 -4.87
CA ILE A 42 0.78 9.90 -4.40
C ILE A 42 1.73 9.38 -5.48
N ALA A 43 2.85 10.09 -5.65
CA ALA A 43 3.94 9.70 -6.53
C ALA A 43 5.00 8.92 -5.73
N VAL A 44 4.66 7.71 -5.31
CA VAL A 44 5.58 6.77 -4.64
C VAL A 44 5.47 5.40 -5.27
N THR A 45 6.54 4.61 -5.18
CA THR A 45 6.58 3.27 -5.76
C THR A 45 6.18 2.23 -4.72
N MET A 46 5.18 1.41 -5.05
CA MET A 46 4.72 0.30 -4.22
C MET A 46 5.39 -0.99 -4.68
N ARG A 47 5.97 -1.71 -3.72
CA ARG A 47 6.56 -3.03 -3.94
C ARG A 47 5.68 -4.10 -3.32
N THR A 48 5.41 -5.16 -4.07
CA THR A 48 4.57 -6.27 -3.61
C THR A 48 5.12 -7.59 -4.12
N VAL A 49 4.91 -8.67 -3.37
CA VAL A 49 5.29 -10.03 -3.78
C VAL A 49 4.09 -10.96 -3.72
N TYR A 50 4.06 -11.93 -4.62
CA TYR A 50 3.06 -12.99 -4.72
C TYR A 50 3.76 -14.30 -5.03
N GLY A 51 3.76 -15.26 -4.10
CA GLY A 51 4.35 -16.57 -4.31
C GLY A 51 3.29 -17.62 -4.59
N PHE A 52 3.59 -18.48 -5.56
CA PHE A 52 2.72 -19.51 -6.09
C PHE A 52 3.40 -20.87 -6.00
N LYS A 53 2.59 -21.90 -5.74
CA LYS A 53 3.03 -23.30 -5.71
C LYS A 53 1.82 -24.17 -6.03
N SER A 54 1.97 -25.05 -7.01
CA SER A 54 0.97 -26.06 -7.38
C SER A 54 1.53 -27.46 -7.10
N GLU A 55 0.64 -28.41 -6.82
CA GLU A 55 1.01 -29.84 -6.74
C GLU A 55 1.04 -30.50 -8.12
N GLU A 56 0.31 -29.95 -9.09
CA GLU A 56 0.14 -30.48 -10.45
C GLU A 56 1.10 -29.83 -11.45
N GLU A 57 1.43 -28.55 -11.24
CA GLU A 57 2.19 -27.72 -12.18
C GLU A 57 3.49 -27.23 -11.53
N GLY A 58 4.63 -27.48 -12.20
CA GLY A 58 5.94 -26.94 -11.81
C GLY A 58 6.14 -25.50 -12.29
N ASN A 59 7.35 -24.95 -12.14
CA ASN A 59 7.66 -23.56 -12.54
C ASN A 59 8.41 -23.47 -13.88
N GLU A 60 8.49 -24.55 -14.65
CA GLU A 60 9.30 -24.65 -15.87
C GLU A 60 8.89 -23.61 -16.91
N ASN A 61 7.58 -23.40 -17.08
CA ASN A 61 7.00 -22.46 -18.05
C ASN A 61 6.48 -21.16 -17.41
N ALA A 62 6.69 -20.97 -16.10
CA ALA A 62 6.10 -19.85 -15.37
C ALA A 62 6.59 -18.50 -15.93
N VAL A 63 7.87 -18.38 -16.26
CA VAL A 63 8.43 -17.13 -16.81
C VAL A 63 7.79 -16.78 -18.14
N GLU A 64 7.66 -17.75 -19.04
CA GLU A 64 7.12 -17.60 -20.38
C GLU A 64 5.64 -17.24 -20.34
N ILE A 65 4.85 -18.00 -19.58
CA ILE A 65 3.40 -17.79 -19.44
C ILE A 65 3.10 -16.41 -18.84
N ILE A 66 3.77 -16.05 -17.75
CA ILE A 66 3.55 -14.77 -17.06
C ILE A 66 3.94 -13.59 -17.97
N LYS A 67 5.07 -13.71 -18.69
CA LYS A 67 5.54 -12.69 -19.63
C LYS A 67 4.61 -12.53 -20.84
N ASP A 68 4.17 -13.62 -21.45
CA ASP A 68 3.23 -13.59 -22.59
C ASP A 68 1.88 -12.98 -22.17
N ALA A 69 1.36 -13.40 -21.02
CA ALA A 69 0.15 -12.84 -20.45
C ALA A 69 0.30 -11.34 -20.15
N LEU A 70 1.48 -10.88 -19.73
CA LEU A 70 1.76 -9.48 -19.48
C LEU A 70 1.65 -8.67 -20.78
N SER A 71 2.24 -9.17 -21.87
CA SER A 71 2.14 -8.52 -23.18
C SER A 71 0.68 -8.38 -23.63
N ARG A 72 -0.13 -9.43 -23.47
CA ARG A 72 -1.55 -9.42 -23.85
C ARG A 72 -2.40 -8.51 -22.95
N VAL A 73 -2.25 -8.57 -21.63
CA VAL A 73 -3.04 -7.75 -20.71
C VAL A 73 -2.69 -6.26 -20.82
N LEU A 74 -1.45 -5.92 -21.18
CA LEU A 74 -1.03 -4.54 -21.43
C LEU A 74 -1.74 -3.88 -22.62
N VAL A 75 -2.44 -4.64 -23.48
CA VAL A 75 -3.33 -4.04 -24.50
C VAL A 75 -4.48 -3.29 -23.83
N HIS A 76 -5.06 -3.86 -22.77
CA HIS A 76 -6.13 -3.22 -22.00
C HIS A 76 -5.59 -2.16 -21.03
N PHE A 77 -4.40 -2.40 -20.46
CA PHE A 77 -3.77 -1.53 -19.46
C PHE A 77 -2.58 -0.75 -20.04
N TYR A 78 -2.72 -0.28 -21.28
CA TYR A 78 -1.61 0.29 -22.07
C TYR A 78 -0.84 1.44 -21.42
N PRO A 79 -1.40 2.29 -20.53
CA PRO A 79 -0.60 3.30 -19.85
C PRO A 79 0.52 2.71 -18.97
N LEU A 80 0.40 1.46 -18.50
CA LEU A 80 1.47 0.80 -17.74
C LEU A 80 2.71 0.48 -18.59
N ALA A 81 2.57 0.44 -19.93
CA ALA A 81 3.65 0.21 -20.87
C ALA A 81 4.34 1.50 -21.37
N GLY A 82 3.95 2.67 -20.84
CA GLY A 82 4.53 3.96 -21.18
C GLY A 82 5.73 4.36 -20.32
N ARG A 83 6.00 5.67 -20.28
CA ARG A 83 6.99 6.31 -19.40
C ARG A 83 6.36 7.48 -18.68
N LEU A 84 6.71 7.67 -17.41
CA LEU A 84 6.27 8.85 -16.69
C LEU A 84 6.99 10.07 -17.24
N THR A 85 6.26 11.17 -17.37
CA THR A 85 6.79 12.43 -17.91
C THR A 85 6.09 13.61 -17.26
N ILE A 86 6.56 14.81 -17.58
CA ILE A 86 5.94 16.06 -17.17
C ILE A 86 5.26 16.67 -18.39
N SER A 87 3.95 16.93 -18.28
CA SER A 87 3.15 17.56 -19.32
C SER A 87 3.55 19.04 -19.52
N PRO A 88 3.11 19.68 -20.62
CA PRO A 88 3.30 21.12 -20.82
C PRO A 88 2.74 21.98 -19.68
N ASP A 89 1.70 21.50 -18.99
CA ASP A 89 1.09 22.14 -17.82
C ASP A 89 1.88 21.91 -16.52
N LYS A 90 3.09 21.33 -16.61
CA LYS A 90 3.96 20.97 -15.49
C LYS A 90 3.33 19.98 -14.51
N LYS A 91 2.49 19.07 -15.03
CA LYS A 91 1.85 17.99 -14.26
C LYS A 91 2.45 16.64 -14.62
N LEU A 92 2.41 15.70 -13.69
CA LEU A 92 2.76 14.31 -14.01
C LEU A 92 1.78 13.78 -15.08
N ALA A 93 2.33 13.09 -16.07
CA ALA A 93 1.60 12.41 -17.12
C ALA A 93 2.33 11.11 -17.47
N VAL A 94 1.72 10.30 -18.33
CA VAL A 94 2.41 9.16 -18.96
C VAL A 94 2.54 9.43 -20.44
N ASP A 95 3.73 9.32 -20.98
CA ASP A 95 3.92 9.20 -22.42
C ASP A 95 3.70 7.74 -22.82
N CYS A 96 2.60 7.46 -23.51
CA CYS A 96 2.27 6.13 -23.98
C CYS A 96 3.08 5.80 -25.25
N THR A 97 4.33 5.38 -25.05
CA THR A 97 5.26 5.01 -26.12
C THR A 97 5.12 3.56 -26.59
N ALA A 98 4.34 2.75 -25.85
CA ALA A 98 4.20 1.30 -26.03
C ALA A 98 5.54 0.52 -25.96
N GLU A 99 6.60 1.13 -25.40
CA GLU A 99 7.90 0.47 -25.22
C GLU A 99 7.82 -0.77 -24.32
N GLY A 100 6.88 -0.79 -23.38
CA GLY A 100 6.62 -1.95 -22.54
C GLY A 100 7.02 -1.79 -21.08
N ALA A 101 6.52 -2.72 -20.27
CA ALA A 101 6.89 -2.86 -18.86
C ALA A 101 8.26 -3.54 -18.72
N VAL A 102 9.03 -3.21 -17.68
CA VAL A 102 10.29 -3.91 -17.42
C VAL A 102 9.99 -5.27 -16.78
N PHE A 103 10.62 -6.31 -17.30
CA PHE A 103 10.45 -7.67 -16.84
C PHE A 103 11.81 -8.34 -16.60
N VAL A 104 11.94 -9.10 -15.52
CA VAL A 104 13.16 -9.83 -15.15
C VAL A 104 12.82 -11.26 -14.76
N ALA A 105 13.44 -12.22 -15.43
CA ALA A 105 13.44 -13.61 -14.98
C ALA A 105 14.59 -13.82 -13.97
N ALA A 106 14.34 -14.56 -12.90
CA ALA A 106 15.31 -14.82 -11.85
C ALA A 106 15.15 -16.23 -11.27
N GLU A 107 16.19 -16.71 -10.58
CA GLU A 107 16.20 -18.02 -9.93
C GLU A 107 16.81 -17.92 -8.54
N ALA A 108 16.21 -18.58 -7.56
CA ALA A 108 16.68 -18.68 -6.19
C ALA A 108 17.11 -20.13 -5.88
N ASP A 109 18.27 -20.29 -5.26
CA ASP A 109 18.87 -21.63 -5.00
C ASP A 109 18.27 -22.36 -3.79
N CYS A 110 17.03 -22.03 -3.42
CA CYS A 110 16.34 -22.55 -2.25
C CYS A 110 14.88 -22.89 -2.56
N LYS A 111 14.15 -23.36 -1.54
CA LYS A 111 12.72 -23.61 -1.62
C LYS A 111 11.93 -22.37 -1.22
N LEU A 112 10.68 -22.27 -1.68
CA LEU A 112 9.80 -21.17 -1.33
C LEU A 112 9.49 -21.15 0.17
N GLU A 113 9.43 -22.33 0.81
CA GLU A 113 9.19 -22.45 2.25
C GLU A 113 10.32 -21.87 3.10
N ASP A 114 11.55 -21.81 2.54
CA ASP A 114 12.73 -21.27 3.23
C ASP A 114 12.64 -19.74 3.41
N LEU A 115 11.72 -19.07 2.71
CA LEU A 115 11.42 -17.64 2.93
C LEU A 115 10.76 -17.37 4.28
N GLY A 116 10.16 -18.39 4.90
CA GLY A 116 9.43 -18.27 6.15
C GLY A 116 8.22 -17.34 6.06
N ASP A 117 7.94 -16.64 7.16
CA ASP A 117 6.83 -15.70 7.25
C ASP A 117 7.22 -14.34 6.65
N ILE A 118 6.84 -14.11 5.39
CA ILE A 118 7.13 -12.85 4.68
C ILE A 118 6.37 -11.65 5.23
N THR A 119 5.39 -11.87 6.11
CA THR A 119 4.69 -10.76 6.79
C THR A 119 5.56 -10.13 7.87
N LYS A 120 6.72 -10.73 8.16
CA LYS A 120 7.72 -10.17 9.05
C LYS A 120 8.52 -9.08 8.34
N PRO A 121 8.61 -7.89 8.95
CA PRO A 121 9.10 -6.70 8.27
C PRO A 121 10.61 -6.67 7.97
N ASP A 122 11.44 -7.54 8.54
CA ASP A 122 12.89 -7.53 8.29
C ASP A 122 13.35 -8.81 7.62
N ASN A 123 13.59 -8.73 6.32
CA ASN A 123 14.35 -9.72 5.58
C ASN A 123 14.94 -9.02 4.36
N GLY A 124 16.22 -8.60 4.43
CA GLY A 124 16.98 -8.18 3.25
C GLY A 124 16.87 -9.17 2.08
N MET A 125 16.58 -10.44 2.39
CA MET A 125 16.19 -11.49 1.45
C MET A 125 15.02 -11.08 0.55
N LEU A 126 13.90 -10.60 1.10
CA LEU A 126 12.69 -10.33 0.33
C LEU A 126 12.89 -9.16 -0.64
N ARG A 127 13.82 -8.23 -0.36
CA ARG A 127 14.21 -7.16 -1.30
C ARG A 127 14.76 -7.71 -2.61
N GLN A 128 15.39 -8.88 -2.59
CA GLN A 128 15.91 -9.50 -3.81
C GLN A 128 14.80 -10.06 -4.72
N LEU A 129 13.58 -10.27 -4.18
CA LEU A 129 12.43 -10.80 -4.93
C LEU A 129 11.73 -9.74 -5.81
N VAL A 130 12.03 -8.46 -5.61
CA VAL A 130 11.54 -7.37 -6.46
C VAL A 130 12.73 -6.76 -7.19
N TYR A 131 12.53 -6.42 -8.47
CA TYR A 131 13.53 -5.70 -9.24
C TYR A 131 13.34 -4.20 -9.07
N ASP A 132 14.40 -3.52 -8.63
CA ASP A 132 14.50 -2.06 -8.62
C ASP A 132 15.35 -1.62 -9.81
N ILE A 133 14.97 -0.50 -10.44
CA ILE A 133 15.73 0.10 -11.53
C ILE A 133 17.04 0.66 -10.98
N PRO A 134 18.20 0.11 -11.34
CA PRO A 134 19.47 0.57 -10.80
C PRO A 134 19.75 2.02 -11.18
N GLY A 135 20.14 2.83 -10.20
CA GLY A 135 20.53 4.22 -10.43
C GLY A 135 19.38 5.20 -10.67
N ALA A 136 18.12 4.77 -10.60
CA ALA A 136 16.99 5.69 -10.70
C ALA A 136 16.96 6.64 -9.51
N GLU A 137 17.08 7.94 -9.76
CA GLU A 137 17.13 8.98 -8.72
C GLU A 137 15.73 9.50 -8.36
N ASN A 138 14.80 9.41 -9.32
CA ASN A 138 13.45 9.91 -9.17
C ASN A 138 12.44 9.03 -9.92
N ILE A 139 11.17 9.34 -9.70
CA ILE A 139 10.07 8.50 -10.18
C ILE A 139 9.89 8.51 -11.70
N LEU A 140 10.40 9.54 -12.40
CA LEU A 140 10.29 9.63 -13.87
C LEU A 140 11.21 8.62 -14.57
N GLU A 141 12.28 8.23 -13.90
CA GLU A 141 13.26 7.23 -14.37
C GLU A 141 12.81 5.79 -14.10
N ILE A 142 11.73 5.62 -13.33
CA ILE A 142 11.16 4.31 -13.02
C ILE A 142 9.97 4.07 -13.96
N PRO A 143 9.97 3.01 -14.78
CA PRO A 143 8.81 2.65 -15.58
C PRO A 143 7.56 2.46 -14.70
N PRO A 144 6.35 2.77 -15.21
CA PRO A 144 5.12 2.69 -14.42
C PRO A 144 4.89 1.33 -13.75
N MET A 145 5.39 0.25 -14.39
CA MET A 145 5.34 -1.12 -13.90
C MET A 145 6.67 -1.84 -14.18
N VAL A 146 7.15 -2.54 -13.16
CA VAL A 146 8.27 -3.47 -13.20
C VAL A 146 7.85 -4.79 -12.56
N ALA A 147 8.16 -5.92 -13.21
CA ALA A 147 7.89 -7.25 -12.71
C ALA A 147 9.15 -8.13 -12.70
N GLN A 148 9.29 -8.96 -11.68
CA GLN A 148 10.32 -9.99 -11.56
C GLN A 148 9.65 -11.33 -11.29
N VAL A 149 9.96 -12.37 -12.08
CA VAL A 149 9.53 -13.74 -11.81
C VAL A 149 10.72 -14.54 -11.32
N THR A 150 10.69 -14.95 -10.05
CA THR A 150 11.78 -15.69 -9.39
C THR A 150 11.37 -17.15 -9.19
N LYS A 151 12.00 -18.08 -9.88
CA LYS A 151 11.77 -19.53 -9.74
C LYS A 151 12.54 -20.11 -8.54
N PHE A 152 11.96 -21.09 -7.85
CA PHE A 152 12.54 -21.78 -6.70
C PHE A 152 12.70 -23.28 -6.97
N LYS A 153 13.61 -23.95 -6.25
CA LYS A 153 13.90 -25.40 -6.43
C LYS A 153 12.71 -26.32 -6.12
N CYS A 154 11.72 -25.85 -5.38
CA CYS A 154 10.54 -26.64 -5.02
C CYS A 154 9.44 -26.64 -6.10
N GLY A 155 9.72 -26.15 -7.31
CA GLY A 155 8.72 -25.98 -8.38
C GLY A 155 7.79 -24.78 -8.17
N GLY A 156 7.94 -24.01 -7.09
CA GLY A 156 7.20 -22.77 -6.86
C GLY A 156 7.91 -21.55 -7.46
N PHE A 157 7.22 -20.41 -7.54
CA PHE A 157 7.82 -19.15 -7.99
C PHE A 157 7.21 -17.95 -7.28
N VAL A 158 7.90 -16.81 -7.33
CA VAL A 158 7.42 -15.51 -6.83
C VAL A 158 7.34 -14.51 -7.97
N ILE A 159 6.23 -13.81 -8.07
CA ILE A 159 6.09 -12.57 -8.83
C ILE A 159 6.35 -11.40 -7.87
N GLY A 160 7.48 -10.74 -8.02
CA GLY A 160 7.75 -9.45 -7.39
C GLY A 160 7.37 -8.31 -8.31
N MET A 161 6.71 -7.30 -7.78
CA MET A 161 6.27 -6.14 -8.53
C MET A 161 6.71 -4.85 -7.89
N CYS A 162 6.94 -3.87 -8.73
CA CYS A 162 7.25 -2.49 -8.39
C CYS A 162 6.39 -1.62 -9.32
N MET A 163 5.39 -0.95 -8.75
CA MET A 163 4.42 -0.13 -9.49
C MET A 163 4.36 1.28 -8.92
N ASN A 164 4.27 2.28 -9.77
CA ASN A 164 4.04 3.64 -9.30
C ASN A 164 2.58 3.82 -8.84
N HIS A 165 2.39 4.23 -7.59
CA HIS A 165 1.08 4.48 -6.99
C HIS A 165 0.30 5.60 -7.70
N CYS A 166 0.95 6.50 -8.45
CA CYS A 166 0.23 7.48 -9.25
C CYS A 166 -0.59 6.82 -10.37
N MET A 167 -0.22 5.61 -10.78
CA MET A 167 -0.99 4.85 -11.77
C MET A 167 -2.22 4.24 -11.13
N LEU A 168 -2.12 3.64 -9.96
CA LEU A 168 -3.18 2.83 -9.38
C LEU A 168 -3.17 2.93 -7.86
N ASP A 169 -4.35 3.06 -7.27
CA ASP A 169 -4.53 2.71 -5.86
C ASP A 169 -4.62 1.18 -5.69
N GLY A 170 -4.72 0.72 -4.44
CA GLY A 170 -4.76 -0.71 -4.14
C GLY A 170 -5.88 -1.47 -4.85
N ILE A 171 -7.04 -0.85 -5.11
CA ILE A 171 -8.15 -1.51 -5.82
C ILE A 171 -7.77 -1.70 -7.29
N GLY A 172 -7.32 -0.63 -7.96
CA GLY A 172 -6.91 -0.73 -9.36
C GLY A 172 -5.73 -1.67 -9.59
N ALA A 173 -4.80 -1.74 -8.63
CA ALA A 173 -3.68 -2.68 -8.65
C ALA A 173 -4.15 -4.15 -8.60
N MET A 174 -5.16 -4.45 -7.77
CA MET A 174 -5.74 -5.80 -7.70
C MET A 174 -6.54 -6.15 -8.96
N ASP A 175 -7.29 -5.21 -9.52
CA ASP A 175 -8.03 -5.42 -10.77
C ASP A 175 -7.07 -5.75 -11.92
N PHE A 176 -5.94 -5.03 -12.01
CA PHE A 176 -4.88 -5.32 -12.97
C PHE A 176 -4.30 -6.74 -12.77
N LEU A 177 -3.94 -7.10 -11.54
CA LEU A 177 -3.36 -8.42 -11.24
C LEU A 177 -4.31 -9.58 -11.51
N ASN A 178 -5.58 -9.43 -11.16
CA ASN A 178 -6.62 -10.40 -11.49
C ASN A 178 -6.77 -10.55 -13.01
N SER A 179 -6.79 -9.44 -13.75
CA SER A 179 -6.88 -9.45 -15.23
C SER A 179 -5.66 -10.11 -15.87
N TRP A 180 -4.47 -9.89 -15.29
CA TRP A 180 -3.23 -10.51 -15.75
C TRP A 180 -3.24 -12.03 -15.52
N GLY A 181 -3.70 -12.48 -14.35
CA GLY A 181 -3.89 -13.90 -14.05
C GLY A 181 -4.96 -14.58 -14.91
N GLU A 182 -6.07 -13.90 -15.20
CA GLU A 182 -7.09 -14.36 -16.16
C GLU A 182 -6.48 -14.55 -17.55
N THR A 183 -5.70 -13.56 -18.01
CA THR A 183 -5.02 -13.61 -19.31
C THR A 183 -4.01 -14.76 -19.38
N ALA A 184 -3.25 -15.01 -18.31
CA ALA A 184 -2.30 -16.12 -18.22
C ALA A 184 -2.97 -17.50 -18.36
N ARG A 185 -4.21 -17.62 -17.88
CA ARG A 185 -5.05 -18.81 -18.04
C ARG A 185 -5.85 -18.83 -19.35
N ASN A 186 -5.61 -17.89 -20.25
CA ASN A 186 -6.35 -17.71 -21.51
C ASN A 186 -7.86 -17.50 -21.29
N LEU A 187 -8.24 -16.89 -20.17
CA LEU A 187 -9.60 -16.49 -19.86
C LEU A 187 -9.85 -15.04 -20.31
N PRO A 188 -11.10 -14.69 -20.65
CA PRO A 188 -11.44 -13.29 -20.91
C PRO A 188 -11.26 -12.45 -19.64
N VAL A 189 -10.74 -11.24 -19.80
CA VAL A 189 -10.65 -10.26 -18.72
C VAL A 189 -12.05 -9.90 -18.25
N LYS A 190 -12.36 -10.14 -16.96
CA LYS A 190 -13.71 -9.92 -16.41
C LYS A 190 -14.04 -8.44 -16.21
N VAL A 191 -13.06 -7.65 -15.75
CA VAL A 191 -13.22 -6.23 -15.46
C VAL A 191 -12.29 -5.45 -16.37
N LEU A 192 -12.86 -4.87 -17.42
CA LEU A 192 -12.09 -4.00 -18.32
C LEU A 192 -11.76 -2.67 -17.62
N PRO A 193 -10.55 -2.13 -17.80
CA PRO A 193 -10.18 -0.86 -17.20
C PRO A 193 -10.91 0.31 -17.87
N PHE A 194 -11.53 1.15 -17.06
CA PHE A 194 -12.00 2.47 -17.48
C PHE A 194 -10.83 3.45 -17.39
N LEU A 195 -10.29 3.84 -18.55
CA LEU A 195 -9.03 4.57 -18.66
C LEU A 195 -9.19 6.11 -18.71
N ASP A 196 -10.41 6.65 -18.89
CA ASP A 196 -10.60 8.10 -18.99
C ASP A 196 -10.48 8.80 -17.62
N ARG A 197 -9.28 9.30 -17.33
CA ARG A 197 -8.96 10.05 -16.10
C ARG A 197 -9.59 11.45 -16.06
N THR A 198 -10.08 11.96 -17.20
CA THR A 198 -10.57 13.33 -17.29
C THR A 198 -11.86 13.54 -16.51
N ILE A 199 -12.59 12.47 -16.17
CA ILE A 199 -13.76 12.54 -15.27
C ILE A 199 -13.40 13.11 -13.88
N LEU A 200 -12.13 13.01 -13.46
CA LEU A 200 -11.57 13.59 -12.23
C LEU A 200 -10.67 14.81 -12.50
N ARG A 201 -10.80 15.44 -13.66
CA ARG A 201 -10.11 16.71 -13.93
C ARG A 201 -10.62 17.80 -12.98
N ALA A 202 -9.71 18.70 -12.58
CA ALA A 202 -10.04 19.89 -11.80
C ALA A 202 -11.05 20.77 -12.54
N ARG A 203 -11.92 21.44 -11.78
CA ARG A 203 -12.88 22.41 -12.33
C ARG A 203 -12.12 23.65 -12.81
N ASN A 204 -12.72 24.38 -13.76
CA ASN A 204 -12.20 25.64 -14.25
C ASN A 204 -13.28 26.74 -14.15
N PRO A 205 -13.13 27.72 -13.24
CA PRO A 205 -12.06 27.84 -12.25
C PRO A 205 -12.13 26.75 -11.17
N PRO A 206 -11.01 26.42 -10.49
CA PRO A 206 -11.02 25.53 -9.33
C PRO A 206 -11.93 26.07 -8.21
N GLN A 207 -12.70 25.20 -7.55
CA GLN A 207 -13.62 25.56 -6.47
C GLN A 207 -13.25 24.81 -5.18
N ILE A 208 -12.57 25.50 -4.27
CA ILE A 208 -12.17 24.95 -2.98
C ILE A 208 -13.30 25.21 -1.98
N GLU A 209 -14.03 24.17 -1.60
CA GLU A 209 -15.24 24.25 -0.77
C GLU A 209 -15.00 23.82 0.68
N PHE A 210 -13.89 23.12 0.96
CA PHE A 210 -13.56 22.57 2.27
C PHE A 210 -12.14 22.96 2.70
N PRO A 211 -11.86 23.04 4.00
CA PRO A 211 -10.49 23.10 4.48
C PRO A 211 -9.77 21.78 4.19
N HIS A 212 -8.52 21.87 3.73
CA HIS A 212 -7.70 20.71 3.39
C HIS A 212 -6.49 20.58 4.34
N HIS A 213 -6.76 20.34 5.62
CA HIS A 213 -5.71 20.22 6.64
C HIS A 213 -4.92 18.92 6.59
N GLU A 214 -5.27 17.99 5.69
CA GLU A 214 -4.38 16.90 5.29
C GLU A 214 -3.02 17.44 4.82
N PHE A 215 -3.00 18.64 4.23
CA PHE A 215 -1.79 19.34 3.78
C PHE A 215 -1.18 20.29 4.81
N SER A 216 -1.79 20.47 5.99
CA SER A 216 -1.25 21.36 7.02
C SER A 216 0.10 20.87 7.55
N ASP A 217 1.02 21.80 7.76
CA ASP A 217 2.27 21.56 8.47
C ASP A 217 2.06 21.48 9.97
N ILE A 218 2.81 20.60 10.62
CA ILE A 218 2.81 20.45 12.07
C ILE A 218 4.24 20.61 12.58
N GLN A 219 4.40 21.48 13.55
CA GLN A 219 5.68 21.70 14.23
C GLN A 219 6.04 20.48 15.11
N ASP A 220 7.30 20.03 15.05
CA ASP A 220 7.83 18.97 15.91
C ASP A 220 8.30 19.52 17.28
N ILE A 221 7.36 19.87 18.15
CA ILE A 221 7.62 20.39 19.50
C ILE A 221 8.20 19.28 20.41
N SER A 222 7.85 18.03 20.14
CA SER A 222 8.30 16.85 20.88
C SER A 222 9.70 16.37 20.49
N ASN A 223 10.32 16.97 19.47
CA ASN A 223 11.62 16.57 18.94
C ASN A 223 11.65 15.07 18.56
N THR A 224 10.56 14.59 17.96
CA THR A 224 10.43 13.21 17.46
C THR A 224 11.50 12.89 16.44
N SER A 225 11.91 13.87 15.62
CA SER A 225 13.02 13.75 14.68
C SER A 225 14.31 13.25 15.32
N GLN A 226 14.64 13.69 16.53
CA GLN A 226 15.79 13.19 17.30
C GLN A 226 15.58 11.75 17.78
N LEU A 227 14.36 11.39 18.18
CA LEU A 227 14.02 10.03 18.62
C LEU A 227 14.19 9.02 17.47
N TYR A 228 13.80 9.41 16.27
CA TYR A 228 13.93 8.59 15.05
C TYR A 228 15.37 8.45 14.52
N LYS A 229 16.38 9.03 15.20
CA LYS A 229 17.80 8.70 14.97
C LYS A 229 18.22 7.38 15.62
N GLN A 230 17.41 6.82 16.50
CA GLN A 230 17.62 5.47 17.04
C GLN A 230 17.40 4.42 15.97
N GLU A 231 17.88 3.20 16.23
CA GLU A 231 17.50 2.03 15.45
C GLU A 231 15.97 1.89 15.40
N ILE A 232 15.45 1.71 14.19
CA ILE A 232 14.03 1.48 13.95
C ILE A 232 13.78 -0.01 13.99
N ILE A 233 13.00 -0.43 14.98
CA ILE A 233 12.52 -1.80 15.09
C ILE A 233 11.18 -1.87 14.40
N CYS A 234 11.03 -2.80 13.47
CA CYS A 234 9.73 -3.10 12.86
C CYS A 234 9.15 -4.39 13.42
N LYS A 235 7.85 -4.37 13.74
CA LYS A 235 7.11 -5.52 14.25
C LYS A 235 5.74 -5.61 13.63
N SER A 236 5.22 -6.83 13.59
CA SER A 236 3.85 -7.16 13.19
C SER A 236 3.07 -7.60 14.43
N PHE A 237 1.93 -6.97 14.68
CA PHE A 237 1.05 -7.27 15.81
C PHE A 237 -0.29 -7.83 15.32
N HIS A 238 -0.58 -9.07 15.71
CA HIS A 238 -1.82 -9.72 15.33
C HIS A 238 -2.99 -9.33 16.25
N PHE A 239 -4.02 -8.75 15.64
CA PHE A 239 -5.33 -8.52 16.20
C PHE A 239 -6.32 -9.52 15.60
N ASP A 240 -6.58 -10.59 16.32
CA ASP A 240 -7.65 -11.54 16.01
C ASP A 240 -9.04 -10.86 16.11
N PRO A 241 -10.10 -11.50 15.58
CA PRO A 241 -11.44 -10.94 15.63
C PRO A 241 -11.95 -10.60 17.03
N GLU A 242 -11.53 -11.35 18.06
CA GLU A 242 -11.93 -11.13 19.44
C GLU A 242 -11.31 -9.85 19.99
N LYS A 243 -10.00 -9.64 19.80
CA LYS A 243 -9.32 -8.39 20.15
C LYS A 243 -9.93 -7.18 19.45
N LEU A 244 -10.26 -7.31 18.16
CA LEU A 244 -10.93 -6.23 17.42
C LEU A 244 -12.31 -5.91 17.99
N GLU A 245 -13.05 -6.93 18.41
CA GLU A 245 -14.35 -6.77 19.04
C GLU A 245 -14.25 -6.15 20.43
N ASN A 246 -13.25 -6.54 21.22
CA ASN A 246 -12.98 -5.96 22.53
C ASN A 246 -12.58 -4.48 22.42
N LEU A 247 -11.76 -4.09 21.43
CA LEU A 247 -11.49 -2.67 21.15
C LEU A 247 -12.77 -1.91 20.81
N ARG A 248 -13.66 -2.52 20.02
CA ARG A 248 -14.96 -1.90 19.69
C ARG A 248 -15.83 -1.72 20.93
N LYS A 249 -15.89 -2.70 21.84
CA LYS A 249 -16.60 -2.59 23.11
C LYS A 249 -16.01 -1.49 24.00
N LYS A 250 -14.67 -1.47 24.17
CA LYS A 250 -13.93 -0.43 24.92
C LYS A 250 -14.21 0.97 24.40
N ALA A 251 -14.38 1.14 23.09
CA ALA A 251 -14.74 2.42 22.50
C ALA A 251 -16.18 2.88 22.79
N LEU A 252 -17.06 1.99 23.24
CA LEU A 252 -18.48 2.27 23.51
C LEU A 252 -18.82 2.28 25.02
N GLU A 253 -17.90 1.81 25.87
CA GLU A 253 -18.12 1.62 27.32
C GLU A 253 -18.51 2.90 28.07
N ASP A 254 -18.02 4.06 27.64
CA ASP A 254 -18.29 5.34 28.29
C ASP A 254 -19.60 6.02 27.85
N GLY A 255 -20.35 5.40 26.93
CA GLY A 255 -21.63 5.91 26.43
C GLY A 255 -21.54 7.13 25.50
N ASN A 256 -20.33 7.64 25.21
CA ASN A 256 -20.14 8.82 24.35
C ASN A 256 -20.32 8.51 22.85
N LEU A 257 -20.27 7.22 22.50
CA LEU A 257 -20.49 6.72 21.14
C LEU A 257 -21.57 5.65 21.11
N HIS A 258 -22.45 5.72 20.11
CA HIS A 258 -23.49 4.70 19.90
C HIS A 258 -23.05 3.57 18.95
N LYS A 259 -22.07 3.84 18.08
CA LYS A 259 -21.55 2.86 17.12
C LYS A 259 -20.11 3.18 16.72
N CYS A 260 -19.37 2.13 16.40
CA CYS A 260 -18.00 2.17 15.93
C CYS A 260 -17.72 0.92 15.09
N THR A 261 -16.99 1.05 13.99
CA THR A 261 -16.48 -0.07 13.20
C THR A 261 -15.17 -0.61 13.81
N ARG A 262 -14.79 -1.85 13.47
CA ARG A 262 -13.49 -2.43 13.88
C ARG A 262 -12.32 -1.60 13.36
N PHE A 263 -12.44 -1.03 12.16
CA PHE A 263 -11.43 -0.15 11.57
C PHE A 263 -11.27 1.14 12.39
N GLU A 264 -12.37 1.82 12.73
CA GLU A 264 -12.31 3.06 13.52
C GLU A 264 -11.70 2.80 14.90
N ALA A 265 -12.12 1.72 15.59
CA ALA A 265 -11.60 1.34 16.90
C ALA A 265 -10.10 1.04 16.88
N LEU A 266 -9.65 0.22 15.91
CA LEU A 266 -8.23 -0.14 15.78
C LEU A 266 -7.37 1.06 15.39
N THR A 267 -7.82 1.88 14.43
CA THR A 267 -7.13 3.10 13.99
C THR A 267 -6.94 4.07 15.16
N ALA A 268 -8.01 4.33 15.91
CA ALA A 268 -7.97 5.20 17.09
C ALA A 268 -7.03 4.65 18.18
N PHE A 269 -7.12 3.35 18.46
CA PHE A 269 -6.26 2.70 19.45
C PHE A 269 -4.78 2.77 19.06
N VAL A 270 -4.45 2.49 17.81
CA VAL A 270 -3.07 2.56 17.30
C VAL A 270 -2.54 3.99 17.31
N TRP A 271 -3.34 4.98 16.90
CA TRP A 271 -2.94 6.39 16.93
C TRP A 271 -2.65 6.88 18.34
N LYS A 272 -3.53 6.54 19.30
CA LYS A 272 -3.33 6.82 20.73
C LYS A 272 -2.08 6.12 21.26
N SER A 273 -1.95 4.82 21.02
CA SER A 273 -0.84 3.99 21.51
C SER A 273 0.52 4.45 20.96
N ARG A 274 0.60 4.80 19.67
CA ARG A 274 1.81 5.35 19.05
C ARG A 274 2.19 6.69 19.68
N SER A 275 1.21 7.56 19.93
CA SER A 275 1.46 8.87 20.54
C SER A 275 1.99 8.74 21.97
N GLN A 276 1.47 7.78 22.75
CA GLN A 276 2.00 7.45 24.08
C GLN A 276 3.41 6.86 24.01
N ALA A 277 3.64 5.91 23.10
CA ALA A 277 4.92 5.24 22.93
C ALA A 277 6.05 6.20 22.52
N LEU A 278 5.74 7.18 21.66
CA LEU A 278 6.68 8.24 21.27
C LEU A 278 6.85 9.33 22.35
N LYS A 279 6.10 9.25 23.45
CA LYS A 279 6.11 10.23 24.55
C LYS A 279 5.92 11.67 24.05
N LEU A 280 4.95 11.85 23.13
CA LEU A 280 4.64 13.17 22.60
C LEU A 280 4.26 14.12 23.74
N LYS A 281 4.77 15.35 23.69
CA LYS A 281 4.42 16.39 24.66
C LYS A 281 2.93 16.73 24.55
N PRO A 282 2.25 17.12 25.63
CA PRO A 282 0.81 17.37 25.60
C PRO A 282 0.36 18.40 24.56
N ASP A 283 1.18 19.41 24.28
CA ASP A 283 0.95 20.49 23.33
C ASP A 283 1.31 20.14 21.87
N GLN A 284 1.96 18.99 21.64
CA GLN A 284 2.26 18.49 20.30
C GLN A 284 0.96 18.20 19.54
N GLN A 285 0.73 18.89 18.43
CA GLN A 285 -0.31 18.48 17.49
C GLN A 285 0.09 17.16 16.84
N THR A 286 -0.88 16.25 16.70
CA THR A 286 -0.72 15.03 15.92
C THR A 286 -1.79 14.95 14.85
N LYS A 287 -1.38 14.59 13.62
CA LYS A 287 -2.27 14.39 12.48
C LYS A 287 -2.34 12.91 12.16
N LEU A 288 -3.55 12.40 12.05
CA LEU A 288 -3.81 11.08 11.49
C LEU A 288 -4.26 11.26 10.04
N LEU A 289 -3.63 10.53 9.13
CA LEU A 289 -4.04 10.38 7.74
C LEU A 289 -4.42 8.92 7.47
N PHE A 290 -5.42 8.70 6.63
CA PHE A 290 -5.73 7.38 6.08
C PHE A 290 -6.53 7.52 4.78
N ALA A 291 -6.44 6.51 3.92
CA ALA A 291 -7.14 6.50 2.64
C ALA A 291 -8.63 6.22 2.82
N VAL A 292 -9.47 6.98 2.12
CA VAL A 292 -10.91 6.72 1.99
C VAL A 292 -11.26 6.58 0.52
N ASP A 293 -11.83 5.44 0.15
CA ASP A 293 -12.36 5.22 -1.19
C ASP A 293 -13.56 6.14 -1.46
N GLY A 294 -13.45 6.91 -2.53
CA GLY A 294 -14.42 7.89 -2.97
C GLY A 294 -15.24 7.45 -4.18
N ARG A 295 -14.93 6.30 -4.80
CA ARG A 295 -15.59 5.83 -6.04
C ARG A 295 -17.11 5.89 -5.98
N SER A 296 -17.71 5.37 -4.91
CA SER A 296 -19.16 5.35 -4.70
C SER A 296 -19.75 6.68 -4.18
N ARG A 297 -18.90 7.66 -3.88
CA ARG A 297 -19.28 8.94 -3.25
C ARG A 297 -19.48 10.07 -4.25
N PHE A 298 -19.00 9.89 -5.48
CA PHE A 298 -19.31 10.80 -6.59
C PHE A 298 -20.76 10.63 -7.05
N ASP A 299 -21.28 11.66 -7.70
CA ASP A 299 -22.61 11.65 -8.32
C ASP A 299 -22.47 12.09 -9.80
N PRO A 300 -22.62 11.16 -10.77
CA PRO A 300 -22.75 9.71 -10.57
C PRO A 300 -21.46 9.09 -9.99
N PRO A 301 -21.53 7.86 -9.41
CA PRO A 301 -20.35 7.11 -8.98
C PRO A 301 -19.32 6.94 -10.11
N LEU A 302 -18.05 6.74 -9.74
CA LEU A 302 -17.03 6.41 -10.74
C LEU A 302 -17.38 5.07 -11.42
N PRO A 303 -17.10 4.94 -12.73
CA PRO A 303 -17.37 3.71 -13.46
C PRO A 303 -16.68 2.49 -12.84
N GLY A 304 -17.31 1.32 -12.96
CA GLY A 304 -16.67 0.06 -12.66
C GLY A 304 -15.38 -0.10 -13.45
N GLY A 305 -14.34 -0.64 -12.81
CA GLY A 305 -13.01 -0.77 -13.41
C GLY A 305 -12.25 0.55 -13.56
N PHE A 306 -12.65 1.65 -12.90
CA PHE A 306 -11.88 2.91 -12.89
C PHE A 306 -10.40 2.66 -12.59
N PHE A 307 -9.58 2.77 -13.63
CA PHE A 307 -8.15 2.57 -13.59
C PHE A 307 -7.54 3.87 -13.10
N GLY A 308 -7.24 3.96 -11.80
CA GLY A 308 -6.61 5.13 -11.18
C GLY A 308 -6.78 5.27 -9.69
N ASN A 309 -6.34 6.41 -9.14
CA ASN A 309 -6.60 6.75 -7.75
C ASN A 309 -8.02 7.31 -7.61
N GLY A 310 -8.92 6.51 -7.02
CA GLY A 310 -10.30 6.89 -6.71
C GLY A 310 -10.51 7.24 -5.23
N MET A 311 -9.43 7.59 -4.52
CA MET A 311 -9.40 7.80 -3.08
C MET A 311 -8.71 9.13 -2.72
N VAL A 312 -8.92 9.59 -1.49
CA VAL A 312 -8.16 10.70 -0.87
C VAL A 312 -7.59 10.25 0.46
N LEU A 313 -6.50 10.90 0.87
CA LEU A 313 -6.06 10.87 2.27
C LEU A 313 -6.91 11.88 3.06
N THR A 314 -7.82 11.38 3.90
CA THR A 314 -8.54 12.24 4.85
C THR A 314 -7.66 12.50 6.08
N TYR A 315 -8.08 13.42 6.95
CA TYR A 315 -7.31 13.80 8.12
C TYR A 315 -8.13 13.86 9.43
N SER A 316 -7.43 13.72 10.55
CA SER A 316 -7.86 14.18 11.87
C SER A 316 -6.67 14.84 12.57
N ILE A 317 -6.90 15.94 13.28
CA ILE A 317 -5.85 16.64 14.03
C ILE A 317 -6.34 16.88 15.46
N CYS A 318 -5.49 16.61 16.44
CA CYS A 318 -5.72 16.98 17.83
C CYS A 318 -4.38 17.11 18.58
N SER A 319 -4.41 17.65 19.79
CA SER A 319 -3.23 17.63 20.66
C SER A 319 -2.97 16.19 21.16
N ALA A 320 -1.70 15.81 21.30
CA ALA A 320 -1.34 14.52 21.88
C ALA A 320 -1.83 14.41 23.34
N GLY A 321 -1.89 15.53 24.07
CA GLY A 321 -2.47 15.60 25.41
C GLY A 321 -3.94 15.15 25.42
N ASP A 322 -4.76 15.70 24.53
CA ASP A 322 -6.17 15.33 24.43
C ASP A 322 -6.35 13.88 23.99
N LEU A 323 -5.58 13.46 22.98
CA LEU A 323 -5.64 12.09 22.47
C LEU A 323 -5.34 11.04 23.55
N VAL A 324 -4.35 11.33 24.41
CA VAL A 324 -3.89 10.41 25.45
C VAL A 324 -4.76 10.46 26.70
N LYS A 325 -5.21 11.65 27.14
CA LYS A 325 -6.00 11.80 28.37
C LYS A 325 -7.46 11.38 28.22
N ASN A 326 -8.07 11.58 27.05
CA ASN A 326 -9.47 11.22 26.83
C ASN A 326 -9.67 9.72 26.59
N PRO A 327 -10.89 9.19 26.80
CA PRO A 327 -11.21 7.79 26.51
C PRO A 327 -11.00 7.42 25.02
N LEU A 328 -10.97 6.13 24.71
CA LEU A 328 -10.82 5.64 23.33
C LEU A 328 -11.93 6.17 22.40
N SER A 329 -13.14 6.37 22.94
CA SER A 329 -14.30 6.93 22.25
C SER A 329 -14.01 8.30 21.61
N PHE A 330 -13.20 9.15 22.25
CA PHE A 330 -12.78 10.45 21.71
C PHE A 330 -11.99 10.29 20.41
N ALA A 331 -10.97 9.43 20.43
CA ALA A 331 -10.16 9.17 19.25
C ALA A 331 -10.99 8.50 18.13
N VAL A 332 -11.89 7.58 18.49
CA VAL A 332 -12.81 6.94 17.53
C VAL A 332 -13.75 7.97 16.90
N LYS A 333 -14.26 8.92 17.67
CA LYS A 333 -15.11 10.01 17.16
C LYS A 333 -14.39 10.82 16.10
N LEU A 334 -13.12 11.19 16.35
CA LEU A 334 -12.28 11.90 15.37
C LEU A 334 -12.13 11.10 14.06
N VAL A 335 -11.77 9.81 14.15
CA VAL A 335 -11.63 8.93 12.98
C VAL A 335 -12.96 8.82 12.21
N SER A 336 -14.07 8.62 12.93
CA SER A 336 -15.39 8.48 12.32
C SER A 336 -15.86 9.73 11.60
N ASP A 337 -15.57 10.91 12.17
CA ASP A 337 -15.93 12.18 11.55
C ASP A 337 -15.06 12.47 10.33
N ALA A 338 -13.77 12.11 10.36
CA ALA A 338 -12.89 12.18 9.19
C ALA A 338 -13.33 11.26 8.03
N VAL A 339 -13.88 10.08 8.32
CA VAL A 339 -14.48 9.20 7.29
C VAL A 339 -15.74 9.83 6.68
N LYS A 340 -16.60 10.43 7.51
CA LYS A 340 -17.87 11.04 7.07
C LYS A 340 -17.66 12.33 6.28
N MET A 341 -16.58 13.06 6.58
CA MET A 341 -16.21 14.28 5.86
C MET A 341 -15.98 14.03 4.37
N VAL A 342 -15.46 12.85 4.00
CA VAL A 342 -15.21 12.50 2.61
C VAL A 342 -16.54 12.25 1.89
N THR A 343 -16.96 13.21 1.08
CA THR A 343 -18.12 13.16 0.18
C THR A 343 -17.65 13.41 -1.26
N GLY A 344 -18.50 13.20 -2.27
CA GLY A 344 -18.16 13.56 -3.65
C GLY A 344 -17.75 15.04 -3.80
N ARG A 345 -18.39 15.95 -3.05
CA ARG A 345 -18.00 17.37 -3.00
C ARG A 345 -16.63 17.58 -2.37
N TYR A 346 -16.33 16.88 -1.27
CA TYR A 346 -14.99 16.93 -0.66
C TYR A 346 -13.92 16.43 -1.63
N MET A 347 -14.16 15.32 -2.33
CA MET A 347 -13.25 14.77 -3.35
C MET A 347 -12.97 15.79 -4.46
N ARG A 348 -14.02 16.46 -4.97
CA ARG A 348 -13.87 17.53 -5.99
C ARG A 348 -13.11 18.74 -5.46
N SER A 349 -13.39 19.15 -4.22
CA SER A 349 -12.63 20.22 -3.55
C SER A 349 -11.15 19.87 -3.40
N ALA A 350 -10.82 18.62 -3.05
CA ALA A 350 -9.42 18.18 -2.90
C ALA A 350 -8.66 18.22 -4.23
N ILE A 351 -9.31 17.79 -5.32
CA ILE A 351 -8.76 17.89 -6.68
C ILE A 351 -8.44 19.35 -7.01
N ASP A 352 -9.37 20.26 -6.75
CA ASP A 352 -9.22 21.69 -7.03
C ASP A 352 -8.21 22.38 -6.11
N TYR A 353 -8.16 22.00 -4.83
CA TYR A 353 -7.17 22.49 -3.88
C TYR A 353 -5.77 22.13 -4.33
N PHE A 354 -5.57 20.88 -4.76
CA PHE A 354 -4.29 20.45 -5.33
C PHE A 354 -3.97 21.17 -6.65
N GLU A 355 -4.99 21.52 -7.44
CA GLU A 355 -4.80 22.25 -8.70
C GLU A 355 -4.13 23.61 -8.47
N VAL A 356 -4.57 24.31 -7.42
CA VAL A 356 -4.09 25.66 -7.08
C VAL A 356 -2.78 25.61 -6.29
N THR A 357 -2.66 24.68 -5.34
CA THR A 357 -1.58 24.73 -4.33
C THR A 357 -0.42 23.78 -4.62
N ARG A 358 -0.66 22.69 -5.35
CA ARG A 358 0.28 21.56 -5.48
C ARG A 358 0.81 21.04 -4.14
N ALA A 359 0.06 21.24 -3.05
CA ALA A 359 0.52 20.95 -1.70
C ALA A 359 0.77 19.45 -1.48
N ARG A 360 1.74 19.15 -0.62
CA ARG A 360 2.09 17.81 -0.17
C ARG A 360 1.83 17.69 1.33
N PRO A 361 1.30 16.56 1.83
CA PRO A 361 1.14 16.38 3.26
C PRO A 361 2.50 16.46 3.98
N SER A 362 2.63 17.35 4.96
CA SER A 362 3.77 17.27 5.89
C SER A 362 3.67 16.00 6.73
N MET A 363 4.81 15.32 6.89
CA MET A 363 4.96 14.10 7.67
C MET A 363 5.30 14.36 9.15
N SER A 364 5.75 15.57 9.50
CA SER A 364 5.99 15.95 10.90
C SER A 364 4.71 15.82 11.73
N GLY A 365 4.81 15.24 12.93
CA GLY A 365 3.67 14.98 13.82
C GLY A 365 2.57 14.07 13.22
N THR A 366 2.85 13.43 12.08
CA THR A 366 1.84 12.70 11.31
C THR A 366 1.97 11.19 11.51
N LEU A 367 0.82 10.52 11.49
CA LEU A 367 0.68 9.07 11.36
C LEU A 367 -0.19 8.82 10.12
N LEU A 368 0.34 8.08 9.14
CA LEU A 368 -0.42 7.59 8.00
C LEU A 368 -0.76 6.11 8.22
N ILE A 369 -2.04 5.79 8.30
CA ILE A 369 -2.52 4.39 8.32
C ILE A 369 -2.96 4.01 6.91
N THR A 370 -2.31 2.99 6.36
CA THR A 370 -2.69 2.37 5.08
C THR A 370 -3.30 0.99 5.32
N THR A 371 -4.43 0.72 4.68
CA THR A 371 -5.19 -0.52 4.90
C THR A 371 -5.23 -1.38 3.66
N TRP A 372 -4.67 -2.57 3.79
CA TRP A 372 -4.53 -3.57 2.75
C TRP A 372 -5.43 -4.79 3.04
N SER A 373 -6.08 -4.81 4.21
CA SER A 373 -6.84 -5.96 4.72
C SER A 373 -8.07 -6.32 3.89
N LYS A 374 -8.56 -5.40 3.06
CA LYS A 374 -9.69 -5.60 2.15
C LYS A 374 -9.27 -5.81 0.69
N LEU A 375 -7.99 -5.71 0.38
CA LEU A 375 -7.50 -5.94 -0.98
C LEU A 375 -7.51 -7.44 -1.29
N SER A 376 -7.85 -7.76 -2.54
CA SER A 376 -8.10 -9.12 -2.99
C SER A 376 -6.81 -9.88 -3.35
N PHE A 377 -5.74 -9.76 -2.57
CA PHE A 377 -4.46 -10.44 -2.84
C PHE A 377 -4.59 -11.95 -3.09
N HIS A 378 -5.53 -12.61 -2.42
CA HIS A 378 -5.82 -14.04 -2.53
C HIS A 378 -6.59 -14.48 -3.79
N THR A 379 -7.27 -13.60 -4.53
CA THR A 379 -8.08 -14.05 -5.68
C THR A 379 -7.27 -14.18 -6.97
N ILE A 380 -5.99 -13.82 -6.91
CA ILE A 380 -5.10 -13.79 -8.07
C ILE A 380 -4.70 -15.23 -8.39
N ASP A 381 -4.98 -15.66 -9.61
CA ASP A 381 -4.63 -17.00 -10.09
C ASP A 381 -4.08 -16.91 -11.50
N PHE A 382 -2.82 -17.33 -11.65
CA PHE A 382 -2.08 -17.38 -12.92
C PHE A 382 -2.07 -18.77 -13.57
N GLY A 383 -2.77 -19.75 -12.99
CA GLY A 383 -2.75 -21.16 -13.37
C GLY A 383 -2.18 -22.07 -12.29
N TRP A 384 -1.60 -21.49 -11.23
CA TRP A 384 -1.04 -22.22 -10.07
C TRP A 384 -1.91 -22.11 -8.81
N GLY A 385 -3.15 -21.65 -8.96
CA GLY A 385 -4.05 -21.35 -7.84
C GLY A 385 -3.73 -20.03 -7.16
N GLU A 386 -4.36 -19.82 -6.00
CA GLU A 386 -4.18 -18.62 -5.19
C GLU A 386 -2.75 -18.52 -4.63
N PRO A 387 -2.21 -17.30 -4.42
CA PRO A 387 -0.87 -17.15 -3.87
C PRO A 387 -0.78 -17.74 -2.46
N VAL A 388 0.16 -18.65 -2.27
CA VAL A 388 0.49 -19.23 -0.96
C VAL A 388 1.12 -18.18 -0.04
N VAL A 389 1.65 -17.10 -0.61
CA VAL A 389 2.23 -16.00 0.13
C VAL A 389 2.03 -14.69 -0.65
N SER A 390 1.60 -13.61 0.02
CA SER A 390 1.43 -12.31 -0.63
C SER A 390 1.55 -11.17 0.36
N GLY A 391 1.98 -10.00 -0.11
CA GLY A 391 2.00 -8.81 0.72
C GLY A 391 2.82 -7.66 0.17
N PRO A 392 2.77 -6.50 0.84
CA PRO A 392 3.68 -5.41 0.58
C PRO A 392 5.11 -5.84 0.92
N LEU A 393 6.06 -5.31 0.15
CA LEU A 393 7.47 -5.50 0.39
C LEU A 393 8.09 -4.19 0.88
N GLY A 394 8.83 -4.28 1.98
CA GLY A 394 9.55 -3.17 2.57
C GLY A 394 8.99 -2.77 3.93
N LEU A 395 9.84 -2.11 4.70
CA LEU A 395 9.44 -1.50 5.96
C LEU A 395 8.54 -0.31 5.65
N PRO A 396 7.43 -0.11 6.38
CA PRO A 396 6.74 1.16 6.30
C PRO A 396 7.70 2.28 6.69
N ASP A 397 7.58 3.42 6.01
CA ASP A 397 8.25 4.65 6.45
C ASP A 397 7.89 4.95 7.91
N LYS A 398 8.70 5.75 8.58
CA LYS A 398 8.61 5.96 10.05
C LYS A 398 7.26 6.55 10.51
N GLU A 399 6.51 7.19 9.61
CA GLU A 399 5.16 7.70 9.82
C GLU A 399 4.05 6.74 9.38
N VAL A 400 4.36 5.64 8.71
CA VAL A 400 3.39 4.74 8.10
C VAL A 400 3.13 3.54 9.00
N ILE A 401 1.87 3.14 9.13
CA ILE A 401 1.45 1.87 9.71
C ILE A 401 0.58 1.15 8.69
N VAL A 402 0.87 -0.13 8.46
CA VAL A 402 0.13 -0.97 7.51
C VAL A 402 -0.80 -1.91 8.27
N PHE A 403 -2.08 -1.90 7.90
CA PHE A 403 -3.06 -2.91 8.33
C PHE A 403 -3.20 -3.95 7.23
N ALA A 404 -2.60 -5.13 7.41
CA ALA A 404 -2.66 -6.26 6.49
C ALA A 404 -3.61 -7.34 7.00
N SER A 405 -4.19 -8.15 6.11
CA SER A 405 -4.96 -9.33 6.52
C SER A 405 -4.04 -10.34 7.21
N HIS A 406 -4.53 -11.01 8.25
CA HIS A 406 -3.79 -12.10 8.90
C HIS A 406 -4.13 -13.47 8.29
N GLY A 407 -3.07 -14.22 7.97
CA GLY A 407 -3.14 -15.64 7.59
C GLY A 407 -3.83 -15.91 6.24
N LYS A 408 -3.81 -17.19 5.84
CA LYS A 408 -4.46 -17.68 4.62
C LYS A 408 -5.98 -17.72 4.75
N GLU A 409 -6.49 -18.10 5.92
CA GLU A 409 -7.92 -18.30 6.16
C GLU A 409 -8.71 -17.02 6.42
N ARG A 410 -8.03 -15.87 6.59
CA ARG A 410 -8.62 -14.53 6.73
C ARG A 410 -9.90 -14.48 7.56
N LYS A 411 -9.89 -15.12 8.73
CA LYS A 411 -11.01 -15.19 9.69
C LYS A 411 -11.38 -13.83 10.31
N GLY A 412 -11.02 -12.71 9.68
CA GLY A 412 -11.28 -11.34 10.12
C GLY A 412 -10.17 -10.69 10.95
N GLY A 413 -9.02 -11.36 11.10
CA GLY A 413 -7.86 -10.83 11.84
C GLY A 413 -7.02 -9.84 11.02
N ILE A 414 -6.40 -8.88 11.71
CA ILE A 414 -5.58 -7.82 11.12
C ILE A 414 -4.18 -7.88 11.73
N ASN A 415 -3.15 -7.82 10.89
CA ASN A 415 -1.77 -7.57 11.30
C ASN A 415 -1.49 -6.06 11.22
N VAL A 416 -1.07 -5.46 12.33
CA VAL A 416 -0.59 -4.09 12.42
C VAL A 416 0.93 -4.11 12.29
N ILE A 417 1.44 -3.70 11.13
CA ILE A 417 2.88 -3.63 10.84
C ILE A 417 3.35 -2.20 11.05
N VAL A 418 4.32 -2.03 11.95
CA VAL A 418 4.74 -0.71 12.42
C VAL A 418 6.24 -0.69 12.69
N GLY A 419 6.92 0.36 12.22
CA GLY A 419 8.31 0.70 12.56
C GLY A 419 8.36 1.82 13.61
N LEU A 420 9.04 1.58 14.73
CA LEU A 420 9.26 2.60 15.78
C LEU A 420 10.71 2.58 16.27
N PRO A 421 11.22 3.71 16.79
CA PRO A 421 12.46 3.75 17.56
C PRO A 421 12.45 2.67 18.64
N ALA A 422 13.57 1.98 18.85
CA ALA A 422 13.66 0.84 19.77
C ALA A 422 12.98 1.08 21.14
N SER A 423 13.23 2.26 21.73
CA SER A 423 12.62 2.67 23.00
C SER A 423 11.09 2.82 22.93
N ALA A 424 10.58 3.43 21.86
CA ALA A 424 9.13 3.59 21.63
C ALA A 424 8.48 2.24 21.29
N MET A 425 9.16 1.37 20.53
CA MET A 425 8.64 0.04 20.21
C MET A 425 8.38 -0.76 21.49
N LYS A 426 9.29 -0.73 22.47
CA LYS A 426 9.10 -1.40 23.76
C LYS A 426 7.83 -0.92 24.47
N THR A 427 7.64 0.39 24.60
CA THR A 427 6.44 0.96 25.23
C THR A 427 5.17 0.65 24.44
N PHE A 428 5.23 0.68 23.11
CA PHE A 428 4.10 0.32 22.25
C PHE A 428 3.64 -1.13 22.50
N GLN A 429 4.60 -2.07 22.60
CA GLN A 429 4.32 -3.47 22.93
C GLN A 429 3.67 -3.64 24.31
N GLU A 430 4.17 -2.94 25.32
CA GLU A 430 3.60 -2.98 26.68
C GLU A 430 2.13 -2.50 26.68
N ILE A 431 1.82 -1.42 25.94
CA ILE A 431 0.45 -0.91 25.79
C ILE A 431 -0.47 -1.94 25.13
N LEU A 432 -0.02 -2.60 24.05
CA LEU A 432 -0.79 -3.63 23.35
C LEU A 432 -1.09 -4.83 24.25
N LEU A 433 -0.10 -5.30 25.01
CA LEU A 433 -0.27 -6.42 25.93
C LEU A 433 -1.25 -6.09 27.06
N ALA A 434 -1.14 -4.91 27.67
CA ALA A 434 -2.06 -4.46 28.72
C ALA A 434 -3.51 -4.35 28.20
N SER A 435 -3.69 -3.92 26.95
CA SER A 435 -5.02 -3.81 26.34
C SER A 435 -5.70 -5.16 26.04
N SER A 436 -4.92 -6.25 25.99
CA SER A 436 -5.39 -7.61 25.71
C SER A 436 -5.75 -8.41 26.96
N ALA A 437 -5.38 -7.93 28.15
CA ALA A 437 -5.50 -8.66 29.42
C ALA A 437 -6.80 -8.37 30.19
N GLY A 438 -7.75 -7.62 29.62
CA GLY A 438 -9.01 -7.29 30.27
C GLY A 438 -10.08 -6.83 29.32
#